data_AF-A0A3C0B7R1-F1
#
_entry.id   AF-A0A3C0B7R1-F1
#
_cell.length_a   1.000
_cell.length_b   1.000
_cell.length_c   1.000
_cell.angle_alpha   90.00
_cell.angle_beta   90.00
_cell.angle_gamma   90.00
#
_symmetry.space_group_name_H-M   'P 1'
#
loop_
_entity.id
_entity.type
_entity.pdbx_description
1 polymer ?
#
loop_
_entity_poly.entity_id
_entity_poly.type
_entity_poly.pdbx_seq_one_letter_code
_entity_poly.pdbx_strand_id
1 'polypeptide(L)'
;MIEIIIVGSGGHGAELDEYISYANQLKGSQEFKVIGFLDDNPDNYANYMLSAPLLGGVRDHIIRKDCHYIMGIANLLYRKRFVEQYQAQGAVFAKLIHPTAYISPSATIGMGVVIGPMANIGPI
;
A
#
# COMPACT_ATOMS: atom_id res chain seq x y z
N MET A 1 -14.19 -7.12 -0.43
CA MET A 1 -12.82 -6.94 -0.95
C MET A 1 -12.64 -5.47 -1.21
N ILE A 2 -11.61 -4.87 -0.62
CA ILE A 2 -11.26 -3.46 -0.80
C ILE A 2 -10.30 -3.37 -1.97
N GLU A 3 -10.62 -2.55 -2.96
CA GLU A 3 -9.72 -2.28 -4.09
C GLU A 3 -8.57 -1.36 -3.66
N ILE A 4 -7.35 -1.73 -4.04
CA ILE A 4 -6.12 -1.05 -3.64
C ILE A 4 -5.39 -0.55 -4.89
N ILE A 5 -5.00 0.72 -4.85
CA ILE A 5 -3.96 1.27 -5.73
C ILE A 5 -2.68 1.44 -4.90
N ILE A 6 -1.57 0.85 -5.36
CA ILE A 6 -0.26 1.03 -4.72
C ILE A 6 0.44 2.23 -5.37
N VAL A 7 0.82 3.21 -4.55
CA VAL A 7 1.50 4.44 -4.98
C VAL A 7 3.01 4.24 -4.87
N GLY A 8 3.67 4.03 -6.00
CA GLY A 8 5.07 3.62 -6.16
C GLY A 8 5.16 2.15 -6.58
N SER A 9 5.83 1.87 -7.69
CA SER A 9 5.99 0.52 -8.25
C SER A 9 7.43 -0.01 -8.19
N GLY A 10 8.30 0.66 -7.43
CA GLY A 10 9.65 0.18 -7.13
C GLY A 10 9.66 -0.96 -6.09
N GLY A 11 10.86 -1.33 -5.60
CA GLY A 11 11.03 -2.51 -4.74
C GLY A 11 10.12 -2.56 -3.50
N HIS A 12 9.92 -1.44 -2.81
CA HIS A 12 8.99 -1.43 -1.67
C HIS A 12 7.54 -1.65 -2.12
N GLY A 13 7.11 -1.07 -3.24
CA GLY A 13 5.78 -1.35 -3.81
C GLY A 13 5.57 -2.82 -4.18
N ALA A 14 6.61 -3.49 -4.70
CA ALA A 14 6.60 -4.91 -4.99
C ALA A 14 6.44 -5.76 -3.71
N GLU A 15 7.15 -5.42 -2.62
CA GLU A 15 6.97 -6.08 -1.31
C GLU A 15 5.52 -5.98 -0.82
N LEU A 16 4.88 -4.80 -0.96
CA LEU A 16 3.50 -4.60 -0.50
C LEU A 16 2.50 -5.42 -1.31
N ASP A 17 2.74 -5.60 -2.60
CA ASP A 17 1.95 -6.47 -3.47
C ASP A 17 2.04 -7.94 -3.01
N GLU A 18 3.26 -8.40 -2.71
CA GLU A 18 3.49 -9.74 -2.15
C GLU A 18 2.84 -9.93 -0.77
N TYR A 19 2.89 -8.91 0.10
CA TYR A 19 2.24 -8.98 1.42
C TYR A 19 0.73 -9.15 1.31
N ILE A 20 0.10 -8.44 0.36
CA ILE A 20 -1.34 -8.57 0.09
C ILE A 20 -1.65 -9.96 -0.45
N SER A 21 -0.87 -10.44 -1.41
CA SER A 21 -1.03 -11.78 -1.99
C SER A 21 -0.93 -12.87 -0.91
N TYR A 22 0.12 -12.81 -0.07
CA TYR A 22 0.32 -13.74 1.04
C TYR A 22 -0.83 -13.69 2.05
N ALA A 23 -1.27 -12.49 2.45
CA ALA A 23 -2.38 -12.33 3.38
C ALA A 23 -3.68 -12.93 2.85
N ASN A 24 -3.98 -12.73 1.57
CA ASN A 24 -5.17 -13.29 0.92
C ASN A 24 -5.12 -14.82 0.86
N GLN A 25 -3.95 -15.39 0.58
CA GLN A 25 -3.75 -16.85 0.56
C GLN A 25 -3.94 -17.47 1.95
N LEU A 26 -3.33 -16.87 2.98
CA LEU A 26 -3.34 -17.44 4.34
C LEU A 26 -4.72 -17.39 4.99
N LYS A 27 -5.47 -16.29 4.84
CA LYS A 27 -6.77 -16.11 5.49
C LYS A 27 -7.91 -16.83 4.77
N GLY A 28 -7.68 -17.36 3.57
CA GLY A 28 -8.75 -17.86 2.69
C GLY A 28 -9.80 -16.79 2.32
N SER A 29 -9.51 -15.51 2.60
CA SER A 29 -10.38 -14.37 2.33
C SER A 29 -9.60 -13.29 1.60
N GLN A 30 -10.20 -12.73 0.56
CA GLN A 30 -9.60 -11.69 -0.27
C GLN A 30 -9.96 -10.32 0.28
N GLU A 31 -9.27 -9.92 1.36
CA GLU A 31 -9.48 -8.64 2.03
C GLU A 31 -9.16 -7.48 1.09
N PHE A 32 -8.01 -7.57 0.41
CA PHE A 32 -7.52 -6.57 -0.55
C PHE A 32 -7.39 -7.15 -1.95
N LYS A 33 -7.65 -6.32 -2.97
CA LYS A 33 -7.30 -6.61 -4.37
C LYS A 33 -6.56 -5.43 -4.94
N VAL A 34 -5.33 -5.67 -5.37
CA VAL A 34 -4.55 -4.67 -6.08
C VAL A 34 -5.15 -4.50 -7.48
N ILE A 35 -5.58 -3.29 -7.80
CA ILE A 35 -6.19 -2.94 -9.09
C ILE A 35 -5.28 -2.08 -9.96
N GLY A 36 -4.14 -1.65 -9.42
CA GLY A 36 -3.08 -1.05 -10.20
C GLY A 36 -2.03 -0.34 -9.37
N PHE A 37 -1.02 0.15 -10.09
CA PHE A 37 0.14 0.85 -9.54
C PHE A 37 0.26 2.24 -10.13
N LEU A 38 0.85 3.16 -9.37
CA LEU A 38 1.23 4.49 -9.85
C LEU A 38 2.73 4.67 -9.71
N ASP A 39 3.40 5.08 -10.77
CA ASP A 39 4.82 5.45 -10.73
C ASP A 39 5.13 6.41 -11.87
N ASP A 40 5.88 7.47 -11.58
CA ASP A 40 6.31 8.42 -12.61
C ASP A 40 7.42 7.85 -13.49
N ASN A 41 8.12 6.80 -13.03
CA ASN A 41 9.12 6.08 -13.79
C ASN A 41 8.61 4.69 -14.18
N PRO A 42 8.17 4.46 -15.43
CA PRO A 42 7.63 3.18 -15.86
C PRO A 42 8.65 2.02 -15.78
N ASP A 43 9.95 2.32 -15.78
CA ASP A 43 10.98 1.30 -15.61
C ASP A 43 10.92 0.63 -14.23
N ASN A 44 10.49 1.37 -13.20
CA ASN A 44 10.29 0.80 -11.86
C ASN A 44 9.25 -0.33 -11.91
N TYR A 45 8.14 -0.11 -12.62
CA TYR A 45 7.09 -1.11 -12.82
C TYR A 45 7.61 -2.31 -13.61
N ALA A 46 8.38 -2.07 -14.67
CA ALA A 46 8.92 -3.13 -15.54
C ALA A 46 9.93 -4.05 -14.83
N ASN A 47 10.55 -3.60 -13.74
CA ASN A 47 11.56 -4.37 -13.00
C ASN A 47 10.96 -5.49 -12.12
N TYR A 48 9.64 -5.53 -11.91
CA TYR A 48 8.98 -6.47 -11.00
C TYR A 48 7.77 -7.15 -11.66
N MET A 49 7.43 -8.35 -11.19
CA MET A 49 6.23 -9.09 -11.63
C MET A 49 5.00 -8.69 -10.81
N LEU A 50 4.57 -7.44 -11.00
CA LEU A 50 3.45 -6.86 -10.24
C LEU A 50 2.10 -7.46 -10.66
N SER A 51 1.20 -7.62 -9.70
CA SER A 51 -0.07 -8.35 -9.86
C SER A 51 -1.15 -7.60 -10.64
N ALA A 52 -0.94 -6.30 -10.92
CA ALA A 52 -1.92 -5.39 -11.50
C ALA A 52 -1.23 -4.35 -12.41
N PRO A 53 -1.94 -3.68 -13.33
CA PRO A 53 -1.32 -2.79 -14.33
C PRO A 53 -0.77 -1.49 -13.74
N LEU A 54 0.20 -0.87 -14.43
CA LEU A 54 0.56 0.53 -14.24
C LEU A 54 -0.57 1.43 -14.77
N LEU A 55 -1.16 2.24 -13.89
CA LEU A 55 -2.27 3.13 -14.23
C LEU A 55 -1.81 4.52 -14.69
N GLY A 56 -0.55 4.87 -14.44
CA GLY A 56 0.04 6.15 -14.81
C GLY A 56 1.01 6.67 -13.75
N GLY A 57 1.35 7.96 -13.86
CA GLY A 57 2.21 8.67 -12.93
C GLY A 57 1.52 8.98 -11.59
N VAL A 58 2.32 9.17 -10.55
CA VAL A 58 1.85 9.59 -9.22
C VAL A 58 1.42 11.05 -9.24
N ARG A 59 2.06 11.90 -10.06
CA ARG A 59 1.77 13.36 -10.06
C ARG A 59 0.43 13.71 -10.69
N ASP A 60 0.06 13.00 -11.75
CA ASP A 60 -1.10 13.32 -12.59
C ASP A 60 -2.32 12.43 -12.31
N HIS A 61 -2.22 11.54 -11.32
CA HIS A 61 -3.31 10.65 -10.95
C HIS A 61 -4.49 11.42 -10.36
N ILE A 62 -5.68 11.19 -10.91
CA ILE A 62 -6.93 11.73 -10.37
C ILE A 62 -7.40 10.82 -9.23
N ILE A 63 -7.56 11.38 -8.03
CA ILE A 63 -7.95 10.61 -6.86
C ILE A 63 -9.33 9.96 -7.04
N ARG A 64 -9.34 8.65 -6.85
CA ARG A 64 -10.50 7.78 -6.88
C ARG A 64 -11.06 7.63 -5.47
N LYS A 65 -12.38 7.75 -5.34
CA LYS A 65 -13.10 7.64 -4.06
C LYS A 65 -13.75 6.26 -3.86
N ASP A 66 -13.68 5.41 -4.89
CA ASP A 66 -14.19 4.04 -4.93
C ASP A 66 -13.12 2.99 -4.58
N CYS A 67 -11.88 3.42 -4.32
CA CYS A 67 -10.78 2.55 -3.92
C CYS A 67 -9.97 3.15 -2.76
N HIS A 68 -9.06 2.34 -2.21
CA HIS A 68 -8.12 2.76 -1.18
C HIS A 68 -6.70 2.78 -1.74
N TYR A 69 -5.80 3.45 -1.03
CA TYR A 69 -4.40 3.63 -1.42
C TYR A 69 -3.45 3.04 -0.39
N ILE A 70 -2.32 2.54 -0.87
CA ILE A 70 -1.18 2.14 -0.03
C ILE A 70 0.08 2.80 -0.61
N MET A 71 0.92 3.39 0.26
CA MET A 71 2.16 4.04 -0.17
C MET A 71 3.30 3.04 -0.30
N GLY A 72 3.70 2.74 -1.54
CA GLY A 72 4.91 1.99 -1.90
C GLY A 72 6.16 2.86 -2.06
N ILE A 73 6.07 4.19 -1.91
CA ILE A 73 7.24 5.09 -1.90
C ILE A 73 7.91 5.07 -0.52
N ALA A 74 9.11 4.49 -0.44
CA ALA A 74 9.87 4.38 0.81
C ALA A 74 10.52 5.71 1.27
N ASN A 75 10.89 6.60 0.34
CA ASN A 75 11.50 7.88 0.68
C ASN A 75 10.50 8.78 1.46
N LEU A 76 10.82 9.07 2.71
CA LEU A 76 9.90 9.77 3.63
C LEU A 76 9.52 11.18 3.18
N LEU A 77 10.45 11.92 2.56
CA LEU A 77 10.19 13.29 2.10
C LEU A 77 9.14 13.28 0.97
N TYR A 78 9.32 12.41 -0.03
CA TYR A 78 8.35 12.26 -1.12
C TYR A 78 7.03 11.65 -0.63
N ARG A 79 7.12 10.63 0.22
CA ARG A 79 5.94 9.95 0.78
C ARG A 79 5.03 10.94 1.51
N LYS A 80 5.56 11.76 2.42
CA LYS A 80 4.77 12.72 3.19
C LYS A 80 3.99 13.68 2.28
N ARG A 81 4.67 14.25 1.28
CA ARG A 81 4.06 15.18 0.32
C ARG A 81 2.89 14.54 -0.42
N PHE A 82 3.06 13.33 -0.96
CA PHE A 82 2.01 12.66 -1.70
C PHE A 82 0.85 12.23 -0.80
N VAL A 83 1.12 11.75 0.41
CA VAL A 83 0.06 11.39 1.37
C VAL A 83 -0.80 12.61 1.69
N GLU A 84 -0.19 13.74 2.05
CA GLU A 84 -0.91 14.97 2.39
C GLU A 84 -1.74 15.48 1.19
N GLN A 85 -1.14 15.51 0.00
CA GLN A 85 -1.82 15.91 -1.24
C GLN A 85 -3.02 14.99 -1.55
N TYR A 86 -2.82 13.67 -1.52
CA TYR A 86 -3.85 12.69 -1.85
C TYR A 86 -5.00 12.75 -0.83
N GLN A 87 -4.68 12.86 0.47
CA GLN A 87 -5.69 13.02 1.52
C GLN A 87 -6.50 14.30 1.35
N ALA A 88 -5.86 15.43 1.03
CA ALA A 88 -6.56 16.69 0.77
C ALA A 88 -7.53 16.59 -0.43
N GLN A 89 -7.27 15.68 -1.37
CA GLN A 89 -8.12 15.38 -2.52
C GLN A 89 -9.16 14.28 -2.24
N GLY A 90 -9.19 13.72 -1.03
CA GLY A 90 -10.19 12.74 -0.57
C GLY A 90 -9.75 11.28 -0.68
N ALA A 91 -8.47 11.00 -0.85
CA ALA A 91 -7.96 9.63 -0.87
C ALA A 91 -8.07 8.97 0.51
N VAL A 92 -8.47 7.71 0.54
CA VAL A 92 -8.47 6.89 1.75
C VAL A 92 -7.29 5.94 1.72
N PHE A 93 -6.41 6.03 2.72
CA PHE A 93 -5.25 5.15 2.84
C PHE A 93 -5.57 3.91 3.67
N ALA A 94 -5.38 2.72 3.10
CA ALA A 94 -5.59 1.46 3.81
C ALA A 94 -4.46 1.20 4.82
N LYS A 95 -4.78 0.47 5.89
CA LYS A 95 -3.77 -0.13 6.76
C LYS A 95 -3.44 -1.52 6.23
N LEU A 96 -2.16 -1.83 6.10
CA LEU A 96 -1.71 -3.16 5.70
C LEU A 96 -0.89 -3.77 6.84
N ILE A 97 -1.42 -4.81 7.44
CA ILE A 97 -0.75 -5.52 8.54
C ILE A 97 -0.47 -6.93 8.06
N HIS A 98 0.81 -7.28 7.94
CA HIS A 98 1.20 -8.61 7.53
C HIS A 98 0.70 -9.65 8.56
N PRO A 99 0.13 -10.79 8.14
CA PRO A 99 -0.48 -11.75 9.07
C PRO A 99 0.47 -12.34 10.11
N THR A 100 1.79 -12.29 9.87
CA THR A 100 2.82 -12.77 10.80
C THR A 100 3.29 -11.70 11.80
N ALA A 101 2.79 -10.46 11.72
CA ALA A 101 3.10 -9.43 12.69
C ALA A 101 2.34 -9.65 14.00
N TYR A 102 3.04 -9.51 15.12
CA TYR A 102 2.41 -9.44 16.44
C TYR A 102 2.02 -7.99 16.73
N ILE A 103 0.73 -7.78 17.04
CA ILE A 103 0.18 -6.48 17.44
C ILE A 103 -0.38 -6.62 18.85
N SER A 104 0.16 -5.86 19.81
CA SER A 104 -0.43 -5.77 21.15
C SER A 104 -1.89 -5.32 21.06
N PRO A 105 -2.81 -5.92 21.84
CA PRO A 105 -4.20 -5.48 21.91
C PRO A 105 -4.38 -4.01 22.35
N SER A 106 -3.40 -3.43 23.07
CA SER A 106 -3.44 -2.01 23.47
C SER A 106 -2.82 -1.07 22.44
N ALA A 107 -2.18 -1.59 21.39
CA ALA A 107 -1.55 -0.75 20.36
C ALA A 107 -2.59 0.00 19.52
N THR A 108 -2.35 1.28 19.27
CA THR A 108 -3.16 2.09 18.35
C THR A 108 -2.44 2.21 17.01
N ILE A 109 -3.04 1.67 15.94
CA ILE A 109 -2.48 1.73 14.58
C ILE A 109 -3.22 2.78 13.74
N GLY A 110 -2.49 3.83 13.37
CA GLY A 110 -2.98 4.92 12.51
C GLY A 110 -3.26 4.50 11.08
N MET A 111 -3.99 5.34 10.34
CA MET A 111 -4.32 5.12 8.93
C MET A 111 -3.07 5.16 8.03
N GLY A 112 -3.08 4.42 6.93
CA GLY A 112 -1.96 4.37 5.98
C GLY A 112 -0.68 3.71 6.51
N VAL A 113 -0.74 3.08 7.68
CA VAL A 113 0.37 2.32 8.25
C VAL A 113 0.51 0.97 7.56
N VAL A 114 1.75 0.65 7.20
CA VAL A 114 2.16 -0.69 6.77
C VAL A 114 2.96 -1.30 7.92
N ILE A 115 2.60 -2.53 8.31
CA ILE A 115 3.34 -3.34 9.27
C ILE A 115 3.81 -4.60 8.53
N GLY A 116 5.12 -4.73 8.36
CA GLY A 116 5.75 -5.81 7.63
C GLY A 116 5.76 -7.15 8.37
N PRO A 117 6.26 -8.21 7.71
CA PRO A 117 6.34 -9.55 8.26
C PRO A 117 7.20 -9.59 9.53
N MET A 118 6.79 -10.43 10.48
CA MET A 118 7.53 -10.70 11.72
C MET A 118 7.78 -9.48 12.62
N ALA A 119 7.10 -8.35 12.36
CA ALA A 119 7.17 -7.18 13.22
C ALA A 119 6.52 -7.46 14.59
N ASN A 120 7.02 -6.81 15.63
CA ASN A 120 6.46 -6.83 16.98
C ASN A 120 6.11 -5.41 17.42
N ILE A 121 4.82 -5.16 17.62
CA ILE A 121 4.31 -3.90 18.15
C ILE A 121 3.85 -4.12 19.59
N GLY A 122 4.62 -3.59 20.55
CA GLY A 122 4.35 -3.68 21.98
C GLY A 122 3.16 -2.84 22.46
N PRO A 123 2.78 -2.97 23.75
CA PRO A 123 1.71 -2.19 24.34
C PRO A 123 2.05 -0.71 24.43
N ILE A 124 1.00 0.13 24.39
CA ILE A 124 1.05 1.51 24.89
C ILE A 124 0.82 1.54 26.40
#